data_AF-S5MJY9-F1
#
_entry.id   AF-S5MJY9-F1
#
_cell.length_a   1.000
_cell.length_b   1.000
_cell.length_c   1.000
_cell.angle_alpha   90.00
_cell.angle_beta   90.00
_cell.angle_gamma   90.00
#
_symmetry.space_group_name_H-M   'P 1'
#
loop_
_entity.id
_entity.type
_entity.pdbx_description
1 polymer ?
#
loop_
_entity_poly.entity_id
_entity_poly.type
_entity_poly.pdbx_seq_one_letter_code
_entity_poly.pdbx_strand_id
1 'polypeptide(L)'
;MIKKNKNSDKFLLTANEILNHIGGKNNFSELYNCVTRIRFKIIDKEKVKLEVVKKIPLVKGVVWNGDELQIIIGADVEKVKTALDKIIQNSNSGSTTQLIKTPIYRKLLNFVIAVVVPCLPLMFYTGLSSGISALLSSPGIGLTQSGWGKPLGELDLFSAFLFLNERVGFMLLGVFFGFNTVKYFNGDLILGLLVSLTLSSGLLMGQSWVLIENIFGTGQELAIKGYDGSILIFIFASIAFVYMHRWVKTWMPSVISSMFTPIVSVGVILAGSFFLMGPIISLIELMIATAVLQLLDIPWGIGAFLIALLFQPLVLTGSHMALSSIVLSSMITLEQPSVYYVCVQISAFAQAGAVLGCGIMAKEKSFKANALSTFPITGIFGITEPALYAVNLPKLKPFLAGCVASGSMGLVAGAMGLKMKSYTGNGIFGFLGFEKLTDGAIFLVLGAIALILATVFTCLVYSERKDEYKTYKYFTKRINKLAGEKKLNNLVEKLELVEEYKNENKKLEIEFLKLQSLKNKVTKLKTRNKSVDNDLTTQISDLEKIITDKIKTYNKQLEVITNYISVEIEKDSEVIGNKKDYIQKEMTNAISSLKNNYSTFFEAEVVV
;
A
#
# COMPACT_ATOMS: atom_id res chain seq x y z
N MET A 1 33.93 13.52 -23.57
CA MET A 1 34.42 14.58 -22.66
C MET A 1 33.24 15.20 -21.93
N ILE A 2 33.08 14.85 -20.66
CA ILE A 2 31.96 15.31 -19.81
C ILE A 2 32.36 16.66 -19.21
N LYS A 3 31.70 17.75 -19.60
CA LYS A 3 31.76 19.02 -18.85
C LYS A 3 31.18 18.75 -17.46
N LYS A 4 32.05 18.52 -16.46
CA LYS A 4 31.66 18.51 -15.04
C LYS A 4 30.95 19.83 -14.73
N ASN A 5 29.73 19.72 -14.25
CA ASN A 5 28.79 20.82 -14.08
C ASN A 5 29.20 21.63 -12.83
N LYS A 6 30.10 22.62 -12.97
CA LYS A 6 30.63 23.45 -11.86
C LYS A 6 29.54 24.02 -10.93
N ASN A 7 28.31 24.20 -11.43
CA ASN A 7 27.18 24.71 -10.64
C ASN A 7 26.55 23.67 -9.69
N SER A 8 26.58 22.36 -9.99
CA SER A 8 26.03 21.35 -9.05
C SER A 8 26.92 21.18 -7.82
N ASP A 9 28.23 21.35 -7.99
CA ASP A 9 29.21 21.22 -6.91
C ASP A 9 29.06 22.37 -5.90
N LYS A 10 28.73 23.59 -6.35
CA LYS A 10 28.49 24.74 -5.48
C LYS A 10 27.39 24.49 -4.45
N PHE A 11 26.24 23.96 -4.87
CA PHE A 11 25.11 23.71 -3.97
C PHE A 11 25.36 22.53 -3.02
N LEU A 12 26.09 21.51 -3.46
CA LEU A 12 26.50 20.38 -2.62
C LEU A 12 27.51 20.79 -1.54
N LEU A 13 28.47 21.66 -1.88
CA LEU A 13 29.42 22.21 -0.91
C LEU A 13 28.70 23.05 0.15
N THR A 14 27.84 23.96 -0.27
CA THR A 14 27.02 24.78 0.64
C THR A 14 26.11 23.92 1.52
N ALA A 15 25.49 22.87 0.99
CA ALA A 15 24.68 21.95 1.77
C ALA A 15 25.49 21.21 2.84
N ASN A 16 26.70 20.74 2.52
CA ASN A 16 27.60 20.11 3.48
C ASN A 16 28.07 21.08 4.57
N GLU A 17 28.45 22.31 4.20
CA GLU A 17 28.85 23.34 5.16
C GLU A 17 27.70 23.69 6.11
N ILE A 18 26.49 23.90 5.60
CA ILE A 18 25.31 24.14 6.43
C ILE A 18 25.12 22.97 7.40
N LEU A 19 25.10 21.73 6.91
CA LEU A 19 24.85 20.53 7.74
C LEU A 19 25.90 20.36 8.85
N ASN A 20 27.18 20.62 8.54
CA ASN A 20 28.27 20.51 9.52
C ASN A 20 28.18 21.59 10.60
N HIS A 21 27.71 22.79 10.26
CA HIS A 21 27.67 23.92 11.18
C HIS A 21 26.37 24.03 11.98
N ILE A 22 25.33 23.25 11.65
CA ILE A 22 24.10 23.14 12.45
C ILE A 22 24.12 21.96 13.44
N GLY A 23 25.27 21.28 13.65
CA GLY A 23 25.38 20.14 14.56
C GLY A 23 25.13 18.77 13.93
N GLY A 24 25.09 18.69 12.59
CA GLY A 24 24.91 17.44 11.84
C GLY A 24 23.46 16.95 11.76
N LYS A 25 23.27 15.77 11.14
CA LYS A 25 21.96 15.17 10.88
C LYS A 25 21.13 14.89 12.13
N ASN A 26 21.79 14.68 13.27
CA ASN A 26 21.12 14.30 14.52
C ASN A 26 20.59 15.51 15.30
N ASN A 27 20.85 16.74 14.84
CA ASN A 27 20.54 17.97 15.57
C ASN A 27 19.27 18.70 15.09
N PHE A 28 18.49 18.10 14.19
CA PHE A 28 17.21 18.66 13.74
C PHE A 28 16.18 17.55 13.52
N SER A 29 14.91 17.86 13.80
CA SER A 29 13.78 16.94 13.64
C SER A 29 13.09 17.07 12.28
N GLU A 30 13.09 18.28 11.71
CA GLU A 30 12.42 18.60 10.45
C GLU A 30 13.29 19.50 9.57
N LEU A 31 13.27 19.25 8.27
CA LEU A 31 13.91 20.07 7.23
C LEU A 31 12.88 20.35 6.13
N TYR A 32 12.64 21.63 5.88
CA TYR A 32 11.78 22.08 4.78
C TYR A 32 12.23 23.44 4.25
N ASN A 33 11.64 23.90 3.15
CA ASN A 33 11.98 25.19 2.57
C ASN A 33 10.73 25.94 2.10
N CYS A 34 10.77 27.27 2.17
CA CYS A 34 9.82 28.14 1.49
C CYS A 34 10.44 28.68 0.19
N VAL A 35 9.91 29.80 -0.33
CA VAL A 35 10.38 30.42 -1.58
C VAL A 35 11.82 30.96 -1.47
N THR A 36 12.21 31.48 -0.30
CA THR A 36 13.51 32.16 -0.12
C THR A 36 14.34 31.68 1.08
N ARG A 37 13.79 30.81 1.94
CA ARG A 37 14.46 30.30 3.15
C ARG A 37 14.43 28.78 3.26
N ILE A 38 15.51 28.20 3.76
CA ILE A 38 15.57 26.83 4.28
C ILE A 38 15.34 26.88 5.79
N ARG A 39 14.57 25.93 6.30
CA ARG A 39 14.10 25.90 7.69
C ARG A 39 14.47 24.57 8.32
N PHE A 40 15.10 24.64 9.48
CA PHE A 40 15.45 23.50 10.31
C PHE A 40 14.79 23.64 11.67
N LYS A 41 14.07 22.62 12.11
CA LYS A 41 13.58 22.55 13.50
C LYS A 41 14.67 21.92 14.35
N ILE A 42 15.43 22.76 15.06
CA ILE A 42 16.66 22.37 15.76
C ILE A 42 16.33 21.77 17.13
N ILE A 43 17.01 20.68 17.49
CA ILE A 43 16.86 20.00 18.78
C ILE A 43 17.74 20.68 19.84
N ASP A 44 19.01 20.95 19.52
CA ASP A 44 19.96 21.58 20.44
C ASP A 44 20.63 22.79 19.76
N LYS A 45 20.32 23.98 20.29
CA LYS A 45 20.77 25.27 19.72
C LYS A 45 22.26 25.52 19.96
N GLU A 46 22.87 24.93 20.98
CA GLU A 46 24.28 25.16 21.32
C GLU A 46 25.23 24.57 20.27
N LYS A 47 24.78 23.53 19.58
CA LYS A 47 25.53 22.91 18.47
C LYS A 47 25.52 23.74 17.17
N VAL A 48 24.70 24.79 17.10
CA VAL A 48 24.56 25.63 15.89
C VAL A 48 25.55 26.79 15.90
N LYS A 49 26.50 26.77 14.96
CA LYS A 49 27.50 27.84 14.78
C LYS A 49 26.98 28.96 13.86
N LEU A 50 26.10 29.82 14.38
CA LEU A 50 25.44 30.88 13.58
C LEU A 50 26.40 31.77 12.79
N GLU A 51 27.47 32.25 13.44
CA GLU A 51 28.41 33.18 12.85
C GLU A 51 29.20 32.56 11.68
N VAL A 52 29.31 31.23 11.64
CA VAL A 52 29.91 30.50 10.52
C VAL A 52 28.89 30.32 9.41
N VAL A 53 27.65 29.96 9.75
CA VAL A 53 26.57 29.77 8.76
C VAL A 53 26.28 31.08 8.00
N LYS A 54 26.32 32.24 8.66
CA LYS A 54 26.14 33.56 8.01
C LYS A 54 27.24 33.88 6.99
N LYS A 55 28.44 33.31 7.13
CA LYS A 55 29.60 33.59 6.25
C LYS A 55 29.63 32.70 5.00
N ILE A 56 28.73 31.72 4.90
CA ILE A 56 28.66 30.83 3.74
C ILE A 56 28.24 31.65 2.50
N PRO A 57 28.93 31.55 1.34
CA PRO A 57 28.73 32.47 0.20
C PRO A 57 27.32 32.55 -0.39
N LEU A 58 26.49 31.50 -0.20
CA LEU A 58 25.11 31.45 -0.67
C LEU A 58 24.08 31.86 0.40
N VAL A 59 24.51 32.09 1.64
CA VAL A 59 23.64 32.50 2.74
C VAL A 59 23.60 34.02 2.82
N LYS A 60 22.41 34.58 2.62
CA LYS A 60 22.14 36.03 2.70
C LYS A 60 21.76 36.49 4.11
N GLY A 61 21.42 35.56 4.99
CA GLY A 61 21.06 35.85 6.38
C GLY A 61 20.57 34.62 7.11
N VAL A 62 20.53 34.70 8.44
CA VAL A 62 20.05 33.63 9.32
C VAL A 62 19.17 34.26 10.40
N VAL A 63 17.98 33.72 10.60
CA VAL A 63 16.98 34.22 11.55
C VAL A 63 16.45 33.05 12.38
N TRP A 64 16.22 33.28 13.67
CA TRP A 64 15.53 32.32 14.53
C TRP A 64 14.05 32.65 14.64
N ASN A 65 13.22 31.61 14.65
CA ASN A 65 11.80 31.70 14.97
C ASN A 65 11.44 30.56 15.93
N GLY A 66 11.46 30.82 17.23
CA GLY A 66 11.33 29.78 18.26
C GLY A 66 12.49 28.78 18.19
N ASP A 67 12.16 27.51 17.94
CA ASP A 67 13.14 26.42 17.76
C ASP A 67 13.53 26.18 16.30
N GLU A 68 13.05 27.03 15.40
CA GLU A 68 13.33 26.94 13.98
C GLU A 68 14.44 27.89 13.56
N LEU A 69 15.50 27.33 12.99
CA LEU A 69 16.58 28.05 12.32
C LEU A 69 16.20 28.28 10.86
N GLN A 70 16.06 29.55 10.46
CA GLN A 70 15.76 29.95 9.09
C GLN A 70 17.00 30.52 8.41
N ILE A 71 17.49 29.84 7.38
CA ILE A 71 18.63 30.27 6.55
C ILE A 71 18.09 30.88 5.25
N ILE A 72 18.36 32.16 5.04
CA ILE A 72 17.93 32.91 3.86
C ILE A 72 18.95 32.68 2.75
N ILE A 73 18.55 32.07 1.64
CA ILE A 73 19.41 31.82 0.46
C ILE A 73 18.89 32.61 -0.75
N GLY A 74 17.57 32.83 -0.84
CA GLY A 74 16.92 33.47 -1.98
C GLY A 74 16.51 32.46 -3.06
N ALA A 75 16.62 32.85 -4.34
CA ALA A 75 16.11 32.07 -5.48
C ALA A 75 16.70 30.66 -5.65
N ASP A 76 17.87 30.39 -5.04
CA ASP A 76 18.55 29.09 -5.13
C ASP A 76 18.22 28.14 -3.96
N VAL A 77 17.28 28.50 -3.08
CA VAL A 77 16.89 27.70 -1.90
C VAL A 77 16.57 26.25 -2.27
N GLU A 78 15.80 26.05 -3.33
CA GLU A 78 15.31 24.72 -3.69
C GLU A 78 16.46 23.80 -4.13
N LYS A 79 17.49 24.36 -4.78
CA LYS A 79 18.69 23.64 -5.21
C LYS A 79 19.54 23.22 -4.02
N VAL A 80 19.70 24.10 -3.03
CA VAL A 80 20.43 23.78 -1.80
C VAL A 80 19.66 22.76 -0.95
N LYS A 81 18.34 22.86 -0.86
CA LYS A 81 17.49 21.85 -0.18
C LYS A 81 17.59 20.48 -0.84
N THR A 82 17.54 20.44 -2.17
CA THR A 82 17.70 19.17 -2.93
C THR A 82 19.08 18.55 -2.70
N ALA A 83 20.13 19.37 -2.55
CA ALA A 83 21.46 18.88 -2.22
C ALA A 83 21.54 18.34 -0.78
N LEU A 84 20.93 19.01 0.19
CA LEU A 84 20.78 18.54 1.58
C LEU A 84 20.06 17.19 1.65
N ASP A 85 18.92 17.05 0.95
CA ASP A 85 18.16 15.79 0.90
C ASP A 85 19.03 14.63 0.40
N LYS A 86 19.82 14.87 -0.66
CA LYS A 86 20.74 13.85 -1.21
C LYS A 86 21.80 13.41 -0.20
N ILE A 87 22.39 14.35 0.54
CA ILE A 87 23.40 14.06 1.58
C ILE A 87 22.76 13.25 2.72
N ILE A 88 21.54 13.62 3.12
CA ILE A 88 20.78 12.95 4.19
C ILE A 88 20.36 11.53 3.77
N GLN A 89 20.02 11.31 2.49
CA GLN A 89 19.65 9.99 1.95
C GLN A 89 20.87 9.08 1.75
N ASN A 90 21.99 9.60 1.25
CA ASN A 90 23.20 8.81 1.03
C ASN A 90 23.88 8.36 2.34
N SER A 91 23.77 9.15 3.42
CA SER A 91 24.27 8.76 4.75
C SER A 91 23.50 7.59 5.38
N ASN A 92 22.28 7.28 4.93
CA ASN A 92 21.55 6.07 5.33
C ASN A 92 21.92 4.83 4.49
N SER A 93 22.72 5.00 3.44
CA SER A 93 23.10 3.93 2.53
C SER A 93 24.50 3.42 2.86
N GLY A 94 24.66 2.84 4.04
CA GLY A 94 25.84 2.04 4.38
C GLY A 94 25.82 0.71 3.62
N SER A 95 26.15 0.72 2.33
CA SER A 95 26.70 -0.48 1.67
C SER A 95 27.41 -0.09 0.37
N THR A 96 28.70 -0.40 0.29
CA THR A 96 29.43 -0.55 -0.97
C THR A 96 28.87 -1.79 -1.67
N THR A 97 27.75 -1.66 -2.39
CA THR A 97 27.21 -2.76 -3.18
C THR A 97 27.98 -2.85 -4.48
N GLN A 98 28.76 -3.93 -4.65
CA GLN A 98 29.24 -4.36 -5.96
C GLN A 98 28.04 -4.35 -6.94
N LEU A 99 28.22 -3.66 -8.06
CA LEU A 99 27.25 -3.54 -9.15
C LEU A 99 27.06 -4.90 -9.84
N ILE A 100 26.31 -5.80 -9.21
CA ILE A 100 25.75 -6.96 -9.91
C ILE A 100 24.74 -6.38 -10.90
N LYS A 101 25.03 -6.48 -12.21
CA LYS A 101 24.11 -6.09 -13.29
C LYS A 101 22.78 -6.78 -13.06
N THR A 102 21.81 -6.05 -12.52
CA THR A 102 20.47 -6.56 -12.28
C THR A 102 19.81 -6.69 -13.65
N PRO A 103 19.33 -7.88 -14.04
CA PRO A 103 18.74 -8.09 -15.36
C PRO A 103 17.49 -7.21 -15.53
N ILE A 104 17.19 -6.82 -16.78
CA ILE A 104 16.14 -5.83 -17.10
C ILE A 104 14.77 -6.27 -16.58
N TYR A 105 14.42 -7.55 -16.72
CA TYR A 105 13.16 -8.09 -16.19
C TYR A 105 13.02 -7.87 -14.68
N ARG A 106 14.13 -7.90 -13.93
CA ARG A 106 14.14 -7.69 -12.48
C ARG A 106 13.99 -6.21 -12.12
N LYS A 107 14.51 -5.30 -12.95
CA LYS A 107 14.26 -3.85 -12.80
C LYS A 107 12.79 -3.52 -13.06
N LEU A 108 12.21 -4.09 -14.12
CA LEU A 108 10.79 -3.94 -14.43
C LEU A 108 9.91 -4.51 -13.32
N LEU A 109 10.21 -5.72 -12.84
CA LEU A 109 9.50 -6.33 -11.73
C LEU A 109 9.56 -5.47 -10.46
N ASN A 110 10.74 -4.94 -10.11
CA ASN A 110 10.90 -4.05 -8.96
C ASN A 110 10.10 -2.75 -9.12
N PHE A 111 10.00 -2.21 -10.34
CA PHE A 111 9.16 -1.06 -10.63
C PHE A 111 7.68 -1.38 -10.41
N VAL A 112 7.18 -2.47 -10.99
CA VAL A 112 5.79 -2.91 -10.81
C VAL A 112 5.47 -3.12 -9.33
N ILE A 113 6.34 -3.82 -8.59
CA ILE A 113 6.18 -4.01 -7.14
C ILE A 113 6.11 -2.67 -6.41
N ALA A 114 7.00 -1.73 -6.71
CA ALA A 114 7.03 -0.44 -6.04
C ALA A 114 5.79 0.43 -6.33
N VAL A 115 5.20 0.30 -7.51
CA VAL A 115 3.98 1.03 -7.90
C VAL A 115 2.73 0.39 -7.29
N VAL A 116 2.68 -0.95 -7.25
CA VAL A 116 1.46 -1.68 -6.90
C VAL A 116 1.35 -2.00 -5.41
N VAL A 117 2.43 -2.40 -4.74
CA VAL A 117 2.39 -2.84 -3.34
C VAL A 117 1.79 -1.79 -2.39
N PRO A 118 2.09 -0.48 -2.50
CA PRO A 118 1.46 0.52 -1.63
C PRO A 118 -0.07 0.63 -1.80
N CYS A 119 -0.62 0.13 -2.91
CA CYS A 119 -2.06 0.10 -3.17
C CYS A 119 -2.76 -1.17 -2.66
N LEU A 120 -2.03 -2.17 -2.14
CA LEU A 120 -2.64 -3.40 -1.62
C LEU A 120 -3.78 -3.16 -0.59
N PRO A 121 -3.65 -2.25 0.39
CA PRO A 121 -4.75 -1.96 1.32
C PRO A 121 -6.02 -1.46 0.63
N LEU A 122 -5.86 -0.62 -0.41
CA LEU A 122 -6.98 -0.14 -1.22
C LEU A 122 -7.64 -1.31 -1.96
N MET A 123 -6.85 -2.19 -2.59
CA MET A 123 -7.36 -3.35 -3.33
C MET A 123 -8.08 -4.34 -2.40
N PHE A 124 -7.57 -4.53 -1.18
CA PHE A 124 -8.26 -5.33 -0.17
C PHE A 124 -9.61 -4.72 0.19
N TYR A 125 -9.66 -3.42 0.44
CA TYR A 125 -10.90 -2.74 0.78
C TYR A 125 -11.94 -2.83 -0.35
N THR A 126 -11.55 -2.46 -1.58
CA THR A 126 -12.48 -2.46 -2.73
C THR A 126 -12.97 -3.85 -3.06
N GLY A 127 -12.07 -4.82 -3.00
CA GLY A 127 -12.38 -6.21 -3.25
C GLY A 127 -13.35 -6.79 -2.22
N LEU A 128 -13.07 -6.60 -0.92
CA LEU A 128 -13.96 -7.08 0.15
C LEU A 128 -15.32 -6.38 0.11
N SER A 129 -15.36 -5.08 -0.16
CA SER A 129 -16.62 -4.34 -0.34
C SER A 129 -17.45 -4.90 -1.50
N SER A 130 -16.82 -5.21 -2.63
CA SER A 130 -17.50 -5.80 -3.78
C SER A 130 -18.03 -7.21 -3.47
N GLY A 131 -17.25 -8.00 -2.75
CA GLY A 131 -17.65 -9.30 -2.24
C GLY A 131 -18.89 -9.27 -1.34
N ILE A 132 -18.93 -8.31 -0.41
CA ILE A 132 -20.07 -8.08 0.48
C ILE A 132 -21.30 -7.64 -0.33
N SER A 133 -21.13 -6.71 -1.27
CA SER A 133 -22.22 -6.24 -2.15
C SER A 133 -22.81 -7.39 -2.98
N ALA A 134 -21.95 -8.27 -3.53
CA ALA A 134 -22.38 -9.45 -4.28
C ALA A 134 -23.15 -10.45 -3.40
N LEU A 135 -22.67 -10.70 -2.18
CA LEU A 135 -23.36 -11.59 -1.23
C LEU A 135 -24.75 -11.08 -0.89
N LEU A 136 -24.88 -9.79 -0.55
CA LEU A 136 -26.15 -9.17 -0.17
C LEU A 136 -27.14 -9.08 -1.35
N SER A 137 -26.62 -8.99 -2.58
CA SER A 137 -27.42 -8.97 -3.80
C SER A 137 -27.80 -10.36 -4.31
N SER A 138 -27.33 -11.43 -3.65
CA SER A 138 -27.64 -12.81 -4.02
C SER A 138 -29.15 -13.08 -3.93
N PRO A 139 -29.75 -13.85 -4.86
CA PRO A 139 -31.18 -14.16 -4.85
C PRO A 139 -31.73 -14.74 -3.54
N GLY A 140 -30.87 -15.41 -2.74
CA GLY A 140 -31.26 -15.97 -1.45
C GLY A 140 -31.28 -14.97 -0.28
N ILE A 141 -30.59 -13.83 -0.42
CA ILE A 141 -30.52 -12.78 0.61
C ILE A 141 -31.38 -11.58 0.21
N GLY A 142 -31.20 -11.09 -1.03
CA GLY A 142 -32.05 -10.07 -1.64
C GLY A 142 -32.10 -8.73 -0.90
N LEU A 143 -31.10 -8.43 -0.06
CA LEU A 143 -31.07 -7.21 0.75
C LEU A 143 -30.63 -5.97 -0.05
N THR A 144 -29.95 -6.19 -1.18
CA THR A 144 -29.44 -5.13 -2.04
C THR A 144 -29.69 -5.46 -3.51
N GLN A 145 -29.65 -4.43 -4.35
CA GLN A 145 -29.69 -4.55 -5.80
C GLN A 145 -28.29 -4.35 -6.38
N SER A 146 -27.96 -5.10 -7.44
CA SER A 146 -26.76 -4.82 -8.24
C SER A 146 -26.85 -3.43 -8.86
N GLY A 147 -25.79 -2.62 -8.70
CA GLY A 147 -25.68 -1.32 -9.34
C GLY A 147 -25.16 -1.37 -10.79
N TRP A 148 -24.74 -2.55 -11.27
CA TRP A 148 -24.24 -2.70 -12.63
C TRP A 148 -25.37 -2.56 -13.65
N GLY A 149 -25.21 -1.62 -14.59
CA GLY A 149 -26.19 -1.36 -15.65
C GLY A 149 -27.40 -0.50 -15.22
N LYS A 150 -27.42 0.01 -13.98
CA LYS A 150 -28.46 0.91 -13.47
C LYS A 150 -27.88 2.29 -13.11
N PRO A 151 -28.59 3.39 -13.42
CA PRO A 151 -28.28 4.69 -12.85
C PRO A 151 -28.27 4.63 -11.33
N LEU A 152 -27.32 5.31 -10.68
CA LEU A 152 -27.17 5.28 -9.23
C LEU A 152 -28.44 5.73 -8.48
N GLY A 153 -29.21 6.65 -9.08
CA GLY A 153 -30.46 7.15 -8.51
C GLY A 153 -31.63 6.16 -8.54
N GLU A 154 -31.52 5.04 -9.26
CA GLU A 154 -32.53 3.97 -9.27
C GLU A 154 -32.29 2.92 -8.18
N LEU A 155 -31.12 2.95 -7.53
CA LEU A 155 -30.80 2.06 -6.42
C LEU A 155 -31.33 2.64 -5.11
N ASP A 156 -31.73 1.77 -4.17
CA ASP A 156 -31.98 2.20 -2.81
C ASP A 156 -30.69 2.72 -2.16
N LEU A 157 -30.83 3.55 -1.11
CA LEU A 157 -29.71 4.24 -0.48
C LEU A 157 -28.60 3.28 -0.01
N PHE A 158 -28.97 2.09 0.48
CA PHE A 158 -28.01 1.13 1.00
C PHE A 158 -27.25 0.42 -0.14
N SER A 159 -27.97 0.00 -1.19
CA SER A 159 -27.35 -0.53 -2.42
C SER A 159 -26.46 0.50 -3.11
N ALA A 160 -26.90 1.76 -3.21
CA ALA A 160 -26.11 2.85 -3.78
C ALA A 160 -24.83 3.11 -2.97
N PHE A 161 -24.92 3.10 -1.64
CA PHE A 161 -23.76 3.24 -0.76
C PHE A 161 -22.76 2.11 -0.99
N LEU A 162 -23.19 0.85 -0.98
CA LEU A 162 -22.30 -0.28 -1.21
C LEU A 162 -21.68 -0.25 -2.62
N PHE A 163 -22.49 0.08 -3.63
CA PHE A 163 -22.03 0.20 -5.01
C PHE A 163 -20.94 1.28 -5.15
N LEU A 164 -21.09 2.44 -4.50
CA LEU A 164 -20.05 3.48 -4.49
C LEU A 164 -18.75 2.98 -3.87
N ASN A 165 -18.84 2.27 -2.73
CA ASN A 165 -17.65 1.76 -2.02
C ASN A 165 -16.89 0.70 -2.84
N GLU A 166 -17.57 -0.14 -3.61
CA GLU A 166 -16.90 -1.04 -4.55
C GLU A 166 -16.36 -0.33 -5.79
N ARG A 167 -17.16 0.55 -6.41
CA ARG A 167 -16.86 1.10 -7.74
C ARG A 167 -15.73 2.10 -7.73
N VAL A 168 -15.72 3.01 -6.75
CA VAL A 168 -14.78 4.15 -6.72
C VAL A 168 -13.34 3.68 -6.67
N GLY A 169 -13.03 2.67 -5.85
CA GLY A 169 -11.63 2.27 -5.71
C GLY A 169 -11.09 1.45 -6.89
N PHE A 170 -11.93 0.73 -7.64
CA PHE A 170 -11.52 0.17 -8.94
C PHE A 170 -11.34 1.25 -10.01
N MET A 171 -12.27 2.20 -10.07
CA MET A 171 -12.27 3.31 -11.04
C MET A 171 -11.07 4.25 -10.85
N LEU A 172 -10.63 4.48 -9.60
CA LEU A 172 -9.53 5.37 -9.28
C LEU A 172 -8.19 4.65 -9.09
N LEU A 173 -8.13 3.32 -9.30
CA LEU A 173 -6.91 2.55 -9.09
C LEU A 173 -5.71 3.09 -9.90
N GLY A 174 -5.97 3.49 -11.15
CA GLY A 174 -4.98 4.14 -12.02
C GLY A 174 -4.39 5.42 -11.41
N VAL A 175 -5.19 6.20 -10.68
CA VAL A 175 -4.72 7.43 -10.01
C VAL A 175 -3.67 7.12 -8.95
N PHE A 176 -3.91 6.10 -8.14
CA PHE A 176 -2.96 5.69 -7.11
C PHE A 176 -1.67 5.11 -7.71
N PHE A 177 -1.77 4.38 -8.83
CA PHE A 177 -0.59 3.88 -9.53
C PHE A 177 0.20 5.03 -10.16
N GLY A 178 -0.47 6.03 -10.72
CA GLY A 178 0.16 7.26 -11.19
C GLY A 178 0.91 7.97 -10.07
N PHE A 179 0.26 8.18 -8.92
CA PHE A 179 0.89 8.76 -7.73
C PHE A 179 2.12 7.98 -7.28
N ASN A 180 2.03 6.66 -7.15
CA ASN A 180 3.17 5.82 -6.76
C ASN A 180 4.28 5.81 -7.81
N THR A 181 3.94 5.94 -9.09
CA THR A 181 4.90 6.07 -10.19
C THR A 181 5.68 7.38 -10.05
N VAL A 182 5.01 8.50 -9.83
CA VAL A 182 5.67 9.79 -9.58
C VAL A 182 6.55 9.73 -8.34
N LYS A 183 6.07 9.07 -7.28
CA LYS A 183 6.84 8.81 -6.06
C LYS A 183 8.10 7.99 -6.33
N TYR A 184 7.97 6.90 -7.09
CA TYR A 184 9.10 6.02 -7.45
C TYR A 184 10.19 6.78 -8.19
N PHE A 185 9.81 7.66 -9.13
CA PHE A 185 10.76 8.46 -9.87
C PHE A 185 11.22 9.72 -9.13
N ASN A 186 10.79 10.00 -7.88
CA ASN A 186 11.07 11.24 -7.15
C ASN A 186 10.64 12.51 -7.91
N GLY A 187 9.40 12.53 -8.40
CA GLY A 187 8.76 13.71 -8.98
C GLY A 187 7.90 14.49 -7.97
N ASP A 188 7.29 15.58 -8.43
CA ASP A 188 6.34 16.35 -7.63
C ASP A 188 5.02 15.58 -7.49
N LEU A 189 4.74 15.10 -6.29
CA LEU A 189 3.59 14.25 -5.99
C LEU A 189 2.24 14.96 -6.19
N ILE A 190 2.16 16.26 -5.90
CA ILE A 190 0.90 17.01 -5.97
C ILE A 190 0.53 17.24 -7.43
N LEU A 191 1.51 17.66 -8.25
CA LEU A 191 1.30 17.84 -9.69
C LEU A 191 1.08 16.50 -10.41
N GLY A 192 1.78 15.45 -9.99
CA GLY A 192 1.55 14.09 -10.50
C GLY A 192 0.14 13.56 -10.20
N LEU A 193 -0.36 13.86 -8.99
CA LEU A 193 -1.73 13.53 -8.60
C LEU A 193 -2.74 14.32 -9.43
N LEU A 194 -2.49 15.61 -9.69
CA LEU A 194 -3.34 16.44 -10.56
C LEU A 194 -3.43 15.86 -11.97
N VAL A 195 -2.30 15.47 -12.58
CA VAL A 195 -2.28 14.81 -13.90
C VAL A 195 -3.17 13.57 -13.89
N SER A 196 -3.00 12.73 -12.87
CA SER A 196 -3.74 11.48 -12.73
C SER A 196 -5.24 11.72 -12.53
N LEU A 197 -5.63 12.58 -11.59
CA LEU A 197 -7.05 12.90 -11.34
C LEU A 197 -7.74 13.52 -12.55
N THR A 198 -7.00 14.30 -13.36
CA THR A 198 -7.57 14.91 -14.57
C THR A 198 -7.87 13.85 -15.62
N LEU A 199 -7.01 12.84 -15.79
CA LEU A 199 -7.23 11.71 -16.71
C LEU A 199 -8.43 10.85 -16.31
N SER A 200 -8.74 10.76 -15.01
CA SER A 200 -9.92 10.08 -14.47
C SER A 200 -11.04 11.06 -14.05
N SER A 201 -11.10 12.25 -14.64
CA SER A 201 -12.02 13.30 -14.17
C SER A 201 -13.47 12.85 -14.30
N GLY A 202 -14.24 13.02 -13.22
CA GLY A 202 -15.69 12.76 -13.24
C GLY A 202 -16.44 13.64 -14.24
N LEU A 203 -15.88 14.79 -14.62
CA LEU A 203 -16.44 15.67 -15.65
C LEU A 203 -16.43 15.05 -17.05
N LEU A 204 -15.61 14.00 -17.24
CA LEU A 204 -15.52 13.26 -18.50
C LEU A 204 -16.35 11.96 -18.48
N MET A 205 -17.03 11.64 -17.37
CA MET A 205 -17.88 10.44 -17.33
C MET A 205 -19.08 10.60 -18.26
N GLY A 206 -19.27 9.61 -19.13
CA GLY A 206 -20.34 9.63 -20.14
C GLY A 206 -20.12 10.66 -21.26
N GLN A 207 -18.97 11.34 -21.29
CA GLN A 207 -18.59 12.26 -22.35
C GLN A 207 -17.47 11.64 -23.18
N SER A 208 -17.62 11.69 -24.50
CA SER A 208 -16.61 11.21 -25.42
C SER A 208 -16.63 11.99 -26.72
N TRP A 209 -15.45 12.33 -27.23
CA TRP A 209 -15.29 12.92 -28.56
C TRP A 209 -14.73 11.87 -29.51
N VAL A 210 -15.58 11.39 -30.41
CA VAL A 210 -15.22 10.36 -31.39
C VAL A 210 -14.24 10.94 -32.40
N LEU A 211 -13.10 10.26 -32.54
CA LEU A 211 -12.06 10.56 -33.52
C LEU A 211 -12.20 9.70 -34.78
N ILE A 212 -12.54 8.42 -34.60
CA ILE A 212 -12.71 7.46 -35.67
C ILE A 212 -13.93 6.61 -35.33
N GLU A 213 -14.93 6.65 -36.20
CA GLU A 213 -16.06 5.74 -36.14
C GLU A 213 -15.69 4.37 -36.73
N ASN A 214 -16.23 3.31 -36.14
CA ASN A 214 -16.15 1.95 -36.67
C ASN A 214 -14.72 1.48 -37.01
N ILE A 215 -13.81 1.55 -36.02
CA ILE A 215 -12.46 1.00 -36.17
C ILE A 215 -12.53 -0.49 -36.54
N PHE A 216 -11.74 -0.90 -37.54
CA PHE A 216 -11.62 -2.28 -38.02
C PHE A 216 -12.95 -2.93 -38.45
N GLY A 217 -14.01 -2.15 -38.68
CA GLY A 217 -15.33 -2.69 -39.03
C GLY A 217 -16.04 -3.38 -37.86
N THR A 218 -15.60 -3.18 -36.61
CA THR A 218 -16.13 -3.87 -35.42
C THR A 218 -17.30 -3.16 -34.75
N GLY A 219 -17.70 -2.00 -35.26
CA GLY A 219 -18.70 -1.12 -34.64
C GLY A 219 -18.18 -0.35 -33.41
N GLN A 220 -16.86 -0.40 -33.14
CA GLN A 220 -16.25 0.28 -32.01
C GLN A 220 -15.64 1.62 -32.40
N GLU A 221 -15.74 2.60 -31.51
CA GLU A 221 -15.29 3.98 -31.75
C GLU A 221 -13.95 4.27 -31.05
N LEU A 222 -13.05 4.99 -31.74
CA LEU A 222 -11.93 5.67 -31.07
C LEU A 222 -12.44 6.98 -30.55
N ALA A 223 -12.36 7.22 -29.24
CA ALA A 223 -12.79 8.48 -28.69
C ALA A 223 -11.85 8.99 -27.60
N ILE A 224 -11.75 10.31 -27.50
CA ILE A 224 -11.17 10.98 -26.35
C ILE A 224 -12.22 10.97 -25.25
N LYS A 225 -11.90 10.37 -24.11
CA LYS A 225 -12.80 10.22 -22.95
C LYS A 225 -12.00 10.20 -21.65
N GLY A 226 -12.68 10.07 -20.52
CA GLY A 226 -12.04 9.69 -19.26
C GLY A 226 -11.37 8.32 -19.38
N TYR A 227 -10.17 8.18 -18.82
CA TYR A 227 -9.34 6.97 -18.93
C TYR A 227 -9.33 6.14 -17.63
N ASP A 228 -10.36 6.23 -16.80
CA ASP A 228 -10.53 5.55 -15.51
C ASP A 228 -10.28 4.02 -15.55
N GLY A 229 -10.50 3.38 -16.70
CA GLY A 229 -10.24 1.96 -16.91
C GLY A 229 -8.81 1.57 -17.36
N SER A 230 -7.94 2.53 -17.70
CA SER A 230 -6.65 2.23 -18.34
C SER A 230 -5.45 2.56 -17.45
N ILE A 231 -5.03 1.58 -16.64
CA ILE A 231 -3.88 1.70 -15.73
C ILE A 231 -2.61 2.13 -16.47
N LEU A 232 -2.40 1.64 -17.70
CA LEU A 232 -1.21 1.95 -18.50
C LEU A 232 -1.11 3.44 -18.81
N ILE A 233 -2.22 4.11 -19.13
CA ILE A 233 -2.24 5.55 -19.42
C ILE A 233 -1.73 6.34 -18.22
N PHE A 234 -2.18 6.03 -17.00
CA PHE A 234 -1.72 6.73 -15.79
C PHE A 234 -0.23 6.53 -15.53
N ILE A 235 0.28 5.30 -15.69
CA ILE A 235 1.69 4.99 -15.47
C ILE A 235 2.55 5.76 -16.48
N PHE A 236 2.24 5.67 -17.77
CA PHE A 236 3.01 6.36 -18.81
C PHE A 236 2.92 7.89 -18.67
N ALA A 237 1.75 8.43 -18.35
CA ALA A 237 1.55 9.87 -18.20
C ALA A 237 2.33 10.40 -17.00
N SER A 238 2.35 9.62 -15.91
CA SER A 238 3.15 9.93 -14.72
C SER A 238 4.64 9.89 -15.00
N ILE A 239 5.13 8.89 -15.75
CA ILE A 239 6.54 8.83 -16.16
C ILE A 239 6.89 10.04 -17.03
N ALA A 240 6.08 10.31 -18.05
CA ALA A 240 6.27 11.43 -18.97
C ALA A 240 6.25 12.76 -18.22
N PHE A 241 5.33 12.93 -17.26
CA PHE A 241 5.28 14.09 -16.37
C PHE A 241 6.57 14.30 -15.60
N VAL A 242 7.12 13.27 -14.95
CA VAL A 242 8.36 13.45 -14.15
C VAL A 242 9.52 13.90 -15.03
N TYR A 243 9.68 13.32 -16.22
CA TYR A 243 10.74 13.73 -17.14
C TYR A 243 10.50 15.10 -17.74
N MET A 244 9.27 15.42 -18.15
CA MET A 244 8.89 16.73 -18.68
C MET A 244 9.11 17.83 -17.65
N HIS A 245 8.63 17.64 -16.41
CA HIS A 245 8.79 18.61 -15.34
C HIS A 245 10.26 18.92 -15.06
N ARG A 246 11.12 17.88 -15.03
CA ARG A 246 12.57 18.06 -14.89
C ARG A 246 13.18 18.80 -16.05
N TRP A 247 12.78 18.45 -17.27
CA TRP A 247 13.28 19.07 -18.49
C TRP A 247 12.91 20.56 -18.54
N VAL A 248 11.65 20.92 -18.30
CA VAL A 248 11.20 22.33 -18.24
C VAL A 248 12.02 23.12 -17.22
N LYS A 249 12.27 22.53 -16.04
CA LYS A 249 13.08 23.17 -14.99
C LYS A 249 14.54 23.40 -15.38
N THR A 250 15.08 22.69 -16.37
CA THR A 250 16.49 22.89 -16.80
C THR A 250 16.70 24.19 -17.57
N TRP A 251 15.69 24.68 -18.30
CA TRP A 251 15.79 25.87 -19.13
C TRP A 251 14.94 27.04 -18.62
N MET A 252 13.96 26.80 -17.75
CA MET A 252 13.10 27.83 -17.19
C MET A 252 13.87 28.77 -16.23
N PRO A 253 13.79 30.10 -16.42
CA PRO A 253 14.42 31.06 -15.50
C PRO A 253 13.89 30.92 -14.06
N SER A 254 14.78 30.98 -13.08
CA SER A 254 14.43 30.71 -11.67
C SER A 254 13.36 31.63 -11.09
N VAL A 255 13.27 32.87 -11.57
CA VAL A 255 12.29 33.87 -11.10
C VAL A 255 10.85 33.47 -11.41
N ILE A 256 10.64 32.79 -12.54
CA ILE A 256 9.31 32.42 -13.04
C ILE A 256 9.06 30.91 -12.98
N SER A 257 10.08 30.11 -12.68
CA SER A 257 10.00 28.64 -12.65
C SER A 257 8.97 28.12 -11.67
N SER A 258 8.73 28.78 -10.54
CA SER A 258 7.71 28.37 -9.58
C SER A 258 6.28 28.47 -10.14
N MET A 259 6.05 29.36 -11.10
CA MET A 259 4.73 29.61 -11.70
C MET A 259 4.56 28.86 -13.01
N PHE A 260 5.54 28.93 -13.91
CA PHE A 260 5.40 28.43 -15.28
C PHE A 260 5.83 26.98 -15.47
N THR A 261 6.77 26.47 -14.67
CA THR A 261 7.19 25.06 -14.79
C THR A 261 6.02 24.10 -14.59
N PRO A 262 5.15 24.26 -13.56
CA PRO A 262 3.95 23.43 -13.41
C PRO A 262 3.00 23.56 -14.61
N ILE A 263 2.71 24.78 -15.07
CA ILE A 263 1.77 25.02 -16.19
C ILE A 263 2.23 24.32 -17.47
N VAL A 264 3.49 24.51 -17.84
CA VAL A 264 4.04 23.91 -19.07
C VAL A 264 4.12 22.39 -18.92
N SER A 265 4.67 21.89 -17.82
CA SER A 265 4.86 20.45 -17.64
C SER A 265 3.55 19.68 -17.54
N VAL A 266 2.57 20.16 -16.75
CA VAL A 266 1.26 19.51 -16.62
C VAL A 266 0.44 19.71 -17.89
N GLY A 267 0.38 20.92 -18.45
CA GLY A 267 -0.41 21.23 -19.64
C GLY A 267 0.01 20.41 -20.86
N VAL A 268 1.31 20.34 -21.14
CA VAL A 268 1.85 19.54 -22.26
C VAL A 268 1.56 18.05 -22.06
N ILE A 269 1.69 17.55 -20.83
CA ILE A 269 1.46 16.12 -20.56
C ILE A 269 -0.02 15.77 -20.60
N LEU A 270 -0.92 16.62 -20.12
CA LEU A 270 -2.35 16.39 -20.25
C LEU A 270 -2.78 16.43 -21.72
N ALA A 271 -2.32 17.42 -22.49
CA ALA A 271 -2.59 17.47 -23.93
C ALA A 271 -2.05 16.21 -24.64
N GLY A 272 -0.78 15.86 -24.39
CA GLY A 272 -0.19 14.65 -24.94
C GLY A 272 -0.92 13.38 -24.51
N SER A 273 -1.41 13.31 -23.26
CA SER A 273 -2.12 12.14 -22.75
C SER A 273 -3.52 12.00 -23.36
N PHE A 274 -4.28 13.09 -23.52
CA PHE A 274 -5.62 13.05 -24.11
C PHE A 274 -5.62 12.89 -25.63
N PHE A 275 -4.74 13.62 -26.33
CA PHE A 275 -4.78 13.69 -27.80
C PHE A 275 -3.84 12.71 -28.49
N LEU A 276 -2.84 12.17 -27.79
CA LEU A 276 -1.85 11.27 -28.39
C LEU A 276 -1.87 9.91 -27.69
N MET A 277 -1.53 9.88 -26.40
CA MET A 277 -1.28 8.65 -25.67
C MET A 277 -2.56 7.84 -25.45
N GLY A 278 -3.66 8.52 -25.12
CA GLY A 278 -4.96 7.91 -24.92
C GLY A 278 -5.48 7.20 -26.17
N PRO A 279 -5.63 7.88 -27.32
CA PRO A 279 -6.04 7.23 -28.57
C PRO A 279 -5.10 6.09 -28.99
N ILE A 280 -3.78 6.25 -28.84
CA ILE A 280 -2.82 5.19 -29.14
C ILE A 280 -3.02 3.97 -28.23
N ILE A 281 -3.14 4.18 -26.92
CA ILE A 281 -3.31 3.08 -25.96
C ILE A 281 -4.70 2.43 -26.12
N SER A 282 -5.76 3.21 -26.34
CA SER A 282 -7.09 2.67 -26.61
C SER A 282 -7.14 1.87 -27.90
N LEU A 283 -6.39 2.25 -28.95
CA LEU A 283 -6.24 1.44 -30.16
C LEU A 283 -5.55 0.10 -29.85
N ILE A 284 -4.49 0.12 -29.05
CA ILE A 284 -3.80 -1.11 -28.61
C ILE A 284 -4.75 -2.00 -27.79
N GLU A 285 -5.50 -1.42 -26.86
CA GLU A 285 -6.49 -2.14 -26.05
C GLU A 285 -7.59 -2.75 -26.93
N LEU A 286 -8.03 -2.05 -27.98
CA LEU A 286 -9.00 -2.54 -28.95
C LEU A 286 -8.45 -3.71 -29.78
N MET A 287 -7.20 -3.62 -30.22
CA MET A 287 -6.52 -4.70 -30.94
C MET A 287 -6.38 -5.95 -30.06
N ILE A 288 -6.04 -5.77 -28.78
CA ILE A 288 -6.00 -6.87 -27.81
C ILE A 288 -7.39 -7.46 -27.63
N ALA A 289 -8.43 -6.62 -27.51
CA ALA A 289 -9.80 -7.08 -27.32
C ALA A 289 -10.34 -7.88 -28.50
N THR A 290 -10.16 -7.38 -29.71
CA THR A 290 -10.53 -8.08 -30.95
C THR A 290 -9.77 -9.41 -31.09
N ALA A 291 -8.46 -9.43 -30.82
CA ALA A 291 -7.68 -10.66 -30.81
C ALA A 291 -8.19 -11.67 -29.77
N VAL A 292 -8.56 -11.21 -28.57
CA VAL A 292 -9.13 -12.07 -27.52
C VAL A 292 -10.48 -12.64 -27.90
N LEU A 293 -11.36 -11.83 -28.49
CA LEU A 293 -12.66 -12.29 -28.98
C LEU A 293 -12.50 -13.35 -30.07
N GLN A 294 -11.60 -13.12 -31.03
CA GLN A 294 -11.27 -14.11 -32.07
C GLN A 294 -10.65 -15.40 -31.49
N LEU A 295 -9.83 -15.27 -30.45
CA LEU A 295 -9.28 -16.43 -29.73
C LEU A 295 -10.40 -17.25 -29.09
N LEU A 296 -11.43 -16.62 -28.52
CA LEU A 296 -12.55 -17.32 -27.89
C LEU A 296 -13.42 -18.11 -28.88
N ASP A 297 -13.40 -17.75 -30.17
CA ASP A 297 -14.12 -18.47 -31.23
C ASP A 297 -13.43 -19.78 -31.65
N ILE A 298 -12.19 -20.02 -31.20
CA ILE A 298 -11.47 -21.26 -31.50
C ILE A 298 -12.21 -22.45 -30.84
N PRO A 299 -12.55 -23.51 -31.60
CA PRO A 299 -13.37 -24.62 -31.12
C PRO A 299 -12.68 -25.47 -30.05
N TRP A 300 -13.46 -26.40 -29.48
CA TRP A 300 -13.02 -27.40 -28.49
C TRP A 300 -12.43 -26.82 -27.19
N GLY A 301 -12.75 -25.57 -26.88
CA GLY A 301 -12.25 -24.88 -25.68
C GLY A 301 -10.78 -24.45 -25.75
N ILE A 302 -10.11 -24.59 -26.90
CA ILE A 302 -8.71 -24.15 -27.07
C ILE A 302 -8.60 -22.62 -26.90
N GLY A 303 -9.60 -21.89 -27.38
CA GLY A 303 -9.71 -20.45 -27.14
C GLY A 303 -9.74 -20.11 -25.65
N ALA A 304 -10.64 -20.77 -24.93
CA ALA A 304 -10.79 -20.61 -23.48
C ALA A 304 -9.53 -21.02 -22.71
N PHE A 305 -8.80 -22.04 -23.16
CA PHE A 305 -7.48 -22.40 -22.60
C PHE A 305 -6.50 -21.24 -22.67
N LEU A 306 -6.33 -20.65 -23.85
CA LEU A 306 -5.37 -19.56 -24.06
C LEU A 306 -5.77 -18.31 -23.27
N ILE A 307 -7.05 -17.97 -23.25
CA ILE A 307 -7.55 -16.82 -22.50
C ILE A 307 -7.36 -17.03 -20.99
N ALA A 308 -7.76 -18.17 -20.44
CA ALA A 308 -7.57 -18.46 -19.02
C ALA A 308 -6.09 -18.51 -18.62
N LEU A 309 -5.22 -19.07 -19.48
CA LEU A 309 -3.76 -19.09 -19.28
C LEU A 309 -3.16 -17.67 -19.23
N LEU A 310 -3.60 -16.79 -20.13
CA LEU A 310 -3.03 -15.46 -20.32
C LEU A 310 -3.69 -14.38 -19.48
N PHE A 311 -4.89 -14.62 -18.93
CA PHE A 311 -5.65 -13.60 -18.21
C PHE A 311 -4.85 -12.98 -17.08
N GLN A 312 -4.18 -13.79 -16.27
CA GLN A 312 -3.43 -13.29 -15.13
C GLN A 312 -2.17 -12.48 -15.51
N PRO A 313 -1.41 -12.86 -16.56
CA PRO A 313 -0.45 -11.96 -17.20
C PRO A 313 -1.07 -10.63 -17.65
N LEU A 314 -2.28 -10.62 -18.23
CA LEU A 314 -2.97 -9.36 -18.57
C LEU A 314 -3.31 -8.54 -17.32
N VAL A 315 -3.66 -9.19 -16.20
CA VAL A 315 -3.88 -8.51 -14.90
C VAL A 315 -2.64 -7.72 -14.45
N LEU A 316 -1.44 -8.27 -14.65
CA LEU A 316 -0.18 -7.56 -14.33
C LEU A 316 0.02 -6.27 -15.13
N THR A 317 -0.51 -6.23 -16.36
CA THR A 317 -0.41 -5.05 -17.24
C THR A 317 -1.57 -4.08 -17.05
N GLY A 318 -2.64 -4.47 -16.35
CA GLY A 318 -3.87 -3.69 -16.24
C GLY A 318 -4.78 -3.71 -17.49
N SER A 319 -4.30 -4.23 -18.63
CA SER A 319 -5.08 -4.30 -19.89
C SER A 319 -6.36 -5.12 -19.79
N HIS A 320 -6.43 -6.05 -18.83
CA HIS A 320 -7.63 -6.84 -18.54
C HIS A 320 -8.87 -5.98 -18.21
N MET A 321 -8.71 -4.76 -17.67
CA MET A 321 -9.85 -3.89 -17.33
C MET A 321 -10.53 -3.31 -18.58
N ALA A 322 -9.73 -2.85 -19.54
CA ALA A 322 -10.22 -2.40 -20.84
C ALA A 322 -10.87 -3.57 -21.59
N LEU A 323 -10.20 -4.72 -21.62
CA LEU A 323 -10.70 -5.95 -22.24
C LEU A 323 -12.04 -6.40 -21.63
N SER A 324 -12.12 -6.46 -20.31
CA SER A 324 -13.34 -6.87 -19.61
C SER A 324 -14.48 -5.89 -19.86
N SER A 325 -14.19 -4.59 -19.91
CA SER A 325 -15.21 -3.56 -20.23
C SER A 325 -15.79 -3.74 -21.63
N ILE A 326 -14.95 -4.06 -22.62
CA ILE A 326 -15.37 -4.32 -24.00
C ILE A 326 -16.26 -5.56 -24.07
N VAL A 327 -15.83 -6.67 -23.45
CA VAL A 327 -16.61 -7.91 -23.43
C VAL A 327 -17.94 -7.70 -22.69
N LEU A 328 -17.94 -7.01 -21.56
CA LEU A 328 -19.16 -6.70 -20.80
C LEU A 328 -20.14 -5.87 -21.62
N SER A 329 -19.66 -4.84 -22.31
CA SER A 329 -20.49 -4.00 -23.17
C SER A 329 -21.15 -4.84 -24.27
N SER A 330 -20.42 -5.77 -24.90
CA SER A 330 -20.99 -6.71 -25.86
C SER A 330 -22.03 -7.64 -25.23
N MET A 331 -21.82 -8.12 -24.01
CA MET A 331 -22.80 -8.97 -23.30
C MET A 331 -24.08 -8.21 -22.98
N ILE A 332 -23.99 -6.93 -22.62
CA ILE A 332 -25.16 -6.10 -22.29
C ILE A 332 -25.92 -5.69 -23.56
N THR A 333 -25.20 -5.23 -24.60
CA THR A 333 -25.83 -4.67 -25.81
C THR A 333 -26.34 -5.74 -26.77
N LEU A 334 -25.63 -6.85 -26.89
CA LEU A 334 -26.01 -7.96 -27.78
C LEU A 334 -26.69 -9.12 -27.04
N GLU A 335 -26.87 -9.00 -25.73
CA GLU A 335 -27.41 -10.03 -24.83
C GLU A 335 -26.73 -11.42 -24.99
N GLN A 336 -25.47 -11.43 -25.42
CA GLN A 336 -24.76 -12.68 -25.72
C GLN A 336 -23.95 -13.19 -24.51
N PRO A 337 -24.22 -14.42 -24.04
CA PRO A 337 -23.43 -15.04 -22.98
C PRO A 337 -21.97 -15.26 -23.40
N SER A 338 -21.02 -15.08 -22.46
CA SER A 338 -19.59 -15.15 -22.77
C SER A 338 -18.83 -16.17 -21.92
N VAL A 339 -17.93 -16.93 -22.58
CA VAL A 339 -16.95 -17.83 -21.96
C VAL A 339 -15.82 -17.04 -21.28
N TYR A 340 -15.59 -15.79 -21.72
CA TYR A 340 -14.51 -14.93 -21.20
C TYR A 340 -14.57 -14.82 -19.68
N TYR A 341 -15.75 -14.48 -19.13
CA TYR A 341 -15.90 -14.29 -17.69
C TYR A 341 -15.83 -15.59 -16.89
N VAL A 342 -16.14 -16.73 -17.51
CA VAL A 342 -15.86 -18.04 -16.91
C VAL A 342 -14.36 -18.21 -16.72
N CYS A 343 -13.56 -17.88 -17.74
CA CYS A 343 -12.10 -17.93 -17.69
C CYS A 343 -11.53 -16.97 -16.64
N VAL A 344 -12.05 -15.74 -16.58
CA VAL A 344 -11.68 -14.75 -15.55
C VAL A 344 -11.85 -15.35 -14.16
N GLN A 345 -13.01 -15.90 -13.84
CA GLN A 345 -13.26 -16.41 -12.49
C GLN A 345 -12.46 -17.69 -12.18
N ILE A 346 -12.31 -18.60 -13.15
CA ILE A 346 -11.45 -19.79 -13.00
C ILE A 346 -9.99 -19.39 -12.73
N SER A 347 -9.50 -18.33 -13.36
CA SER A 347 -8.15 -17.81 -13.09
C SER A 347 -7.98 -17.34 -11.64
N ALA A 348 -9.02 -16.78 -11.04
CA ALA A 348 -8.99 -16.37 -9.64
C ALA A 348 -8.86 -17.56 -8.69
N PHE A 349 -9.64 -18.63 -8.90
CA PHE A 349 -9.50 -19.87 -8.14
C PHE A 349 -8.10 -20.49 -8.26
N ALA A 350 -7.55 -20.51 -9.48
CA ALA A 350 -6.21 -21.04 -9.72
C ALA A 350 -5.13 -20.20 -9.00
N GLN A 351 -5.23 -18.86 -9.03
CA GLN A 351 -4.29 -18.02 -8.29
C GLN A 351 -4.43 -18.16 -6.77
N ALA A 352 -5.65 -18.34 -6.26
CA ALA A 352 -5.87 -18.71 -4.86
C ALA A 352 -5.16 -20.04 -4.53
N GLY A 353 -5.31 -21.05 -5.38
CA GLY A 353 -4.63 -22.33 -5.23
C GLY A 353 -3.11 -22.21 -5.20
N ALA A 354 -2.54 -21.35 -6.05
CA ALA A 354 -1.09 -21.07 -6.03
C ALA A 354 -0.64 -20.39 -4.73
N VAL A 355 -1.44 -19.47 -4.18
CA VAL A 355 -1.18 -18.86 -2.88
C VAL A 355 -1.23 -19.89 -1.76
N LEU A 356 -2.24 -20.77 -1.76
CA LEU A 356 -2.37 -21.85 -0.79
C LEU A 356 -1.15 -22.78 -0.84
N GLY A 357 -0.70 -23.16 -2.04
CA GLY A 357 0.52 -23.95 -2.23
C GLY A 357 1.77 -23.25 -1.65
N CYS A 358 1.89 -21.94 -1.84
CA CYS A 358 2.95 -21.15 -1.19
C CYS A 358 2.84 -21.18 0.33
N GLY A 359 1.64 -21.05 0.90
CA GLY A 359 1.40 -21.09 2.34
C GLY A 359 1.69 -22.46 2.96
N ILE A 360 1.44 -23.54 2.24
CA ILE A 360 1.77 -24.92 2.67
C ILE A 360 3.29 -25.12 2.70
N MET A 361 3.98 -24.71 1.63
CA MET A 361 5.41 -24.98 1.43
C MET A 361 6.34 -24.01 2.16
N ALA A 362 5.87 -22.81 2.48
CA ALA A 362 6.67 -21.77 3.11
C ALA A 362 7.18 -22.19 4.49
N LYS A 363 8.47 -21.95 4.75
CA LYS A 363 9.10 -22.20 6.06
C LYS A 363 9.13 -20.96 6.95
N GLU A 364 9.16 -19.78 6.34
CA GLU A 364 9.20 -18.51 7.05
C GLU A 364 7.78 -18.14 7.53
N LYS A 365 7.64 -17.85 8.84
CA LYS A 365 6.34 -17.74 9.50
C LYS A 365 5.52 -16.55 8.97
N SER A 366 6.14 -15.40 8.72
CA SER A 366 5.42 -14.19 8.28
C SER A 366 4.90 -14.32 6.85
N PHE A 367 5.70 -14.85 5.92
CA PHE A 367 5.29 -15.14 4.55
C PHE A 367 4.23 -16.23 4.51
N LYS A 368 4.37 -17.28 5.33
CA LYS A 368 3.35 -18.33 5.48
C LYS A 368 2.01 -17.76 5.94
N ALA A 369 2.02 -16.94 6.99
CA ALA A 369 0.82 -16.30 7.50
C ALA A 369 0.17 -15.40 6.44
N ASN A 370 0.96 -14.59 5.73
CA ASN A 370 0.48 -13.71 4.66
C ASN A 370 -0.14 -14.47 3.49
N ALA A 371 0.48 -15.59 3.08
CA ALA A 371 -0.07 -16.45 2.04
C ALA A 371 -1.41 -17.06 2.47
N LEU A 372 -1.46 -17.65 3.67
CA LEU A 372 -2.69 -18.27 4.19
C LEU A 372 -3.82 -17.27 4.42
N SER A 373 -3.53 -16.03 4.81
CA SER A 373 -4.54 -14.98 4.95
C SER A 373 -5.06 -14.44 3.62
N THR A 374 -4.24 -14.47 2.57
CA THR A 374 -4.60 -13.94 1.24
C THR A 374 -5.42 -14.95 0.42
N PHE A 375 -5.15 -16.25 0.58
CA PHE A 375 -5.87 -17.33 -0.09
C PHE A 375 -7.41 -17.20 -0.08
N PRO A 376 -8.09 -17.09 1.08
CA PRO A 376 -9.55 -17.07 1.12
C PRO A 376 -10.12 -15.83 0.45
N ILE A 377 -9.41 -14.69 0.50
CA ILE A 377 -9.86 -13.45 -0.14
C ILE A 377 -9.93 -13.64 -1.66
N THR A 378 -8.88 -14.20 -2.26
CA THR A 378 -8.83 -14.44 -3.70
C THR A 378 -9.78 -15.54 -4.15
N GLY A 379 -9.93 -16.62 -3.39
CA GLY A 379 -10.84 -17.71 -3.75
C GLY A 379 -12.31 -17.34 -3.61
N ILE A 380 -12.70 -16.70 -2.51
CA ILE A 380 -14.11 -16.38 -2.22
C ILE A 380 -14.55 -15.17 -3.04
N PHE A 381 -13.77 -14.10 -3.04
CA PHE A 381 -14.18 -12.83 -3.63
C PHE A 381 -13.59 -12.58 -5.02
N GLY A 382 -12.77 -13.49 -5.55
CA GLY A 382 -12.24 -13.39 -6.92
C GLY A 382 -11.24 -12.27 -7.17
N ILE A 383 -10.79 -11.55 -6.13
CA ILE A 383 -9.78 -10.50 -6.27
C ILE A 383 -8.39 -11.12 -6.21
N THR A 384 -7.68 -11.02 -7.31
CA THR A 384 -6.43 -11.76 -7.53
C THR A 384 -5.19 -10.93 -7.24
N GLU A 385 -5.31 -9.62 -7.27
CA GLU A 385 -4.19 -8.69 -7.22
C GLU A 385 -3.42 -8.79 -5.91
N PRO A 386 -4.06 -8.89 -4.73
CA PRO A 386 -3.31 -9.12 -3.50
C PRO A 386 -2.56 -10.45 -3.51
N ALA A 387 -3.18 -11.53 -3.99
CA ALA A 387 -2.51 -12.84 -4.16
C ALA A 387 -1.32 -12.77 -5.11
N LEU A 388 -1.49 -12.07 -6.23
CA LEU A 388 -0.44 -11.87 -7.23
C LEU A 388 0.75 -11.14 -6.65
N TYR A 389 0.52 -9.93 -6.15
CA TYR A 389 1.61 -9.02 -5.82
C TYR A 389 2.23 -9.34 -4.46
N ALA A 390 1.46 -9.86 -3.50
CA ALA A 390 1.98 -10.19 -2.17
C ALA A 390 2.67 -11.57 -2.13
N VAL A 391 2.26 -12.53 -2.97
CA VAL A 391 2.66 -13.95 -2.82
C VAL A 391 3.21 -14.56 -4.12
N ASN A 392 2.40 -14.59 -5.18
CA ASN A 392 2.71 -15.42 -6.37
C ASN A 392 3.81 -14.83 -7.25
N LEU A 393 3.72 -13.54 -7.59
CA LEU A 393 4.63 -12.83 -8.48
C LEU A 393 6.06 -12.71 -7.91
N PRO A 394 6.27 -12.42 -6.60
CA PRO A 394 7.61 -12.39 -6.01
C PRO A 394 8.42 -13.68 -6.17
N LYS A 395 7.76 -14.85 -6.28
CA LYS A 395 8.40 -16.16 -6.48
C LYS A 395 8.30 -16.67 -7.93
N LEU A 396 7.55 -15.99 -8.81
CA LEU A 396 7.30 -16.24 -10.25
C LEU A 396 6.78 -17.63 -10.62
N LYS A 397 7.39 -18.72 -10.14
CA LYS A 397 6.95 -20.09 -10.41
C LYS A 397 5.53 -20.39 -9.90
N PRO A 398 5.13 -19.96 -8.69
CA PRO A 398 3.74 -20.15 -8.23
C PRO A 398 2.73 -19.41 -9.11
N PHE A 399 3.08 -18.20 -9.56
CA PHE A 399 2.26 -17.45 -10.51
C PHE A 399 2.02 -18.25 -11.81
N LEU A 400 3.08 -18.81 -12.39
CA LEU A 400 2.98 -19.63 -13.61
C LEU A 400 2.19 -20.92 -13.36
N ALA A 401 2.36 -21.57 -12.21
CA ALA A 401 1.57 -22.74 -11.82
C ALA A 401 0.07 -22.44 -11.80
N GLY A 402 -0.32 -21.28 -11.25
CA GLY A 402 -1.70 -20.79 -11.29
C GLY A 402 -2.20 -20.51 -12.72
N CYS A 403 -1.36 -19.95 -13.59
CA CYS A 403 -1.73 -19.71 -14.99
C CYS A 403 -2.00 -21.02 -15.73
N VAL A 404 -1.12 -22.02 -15.58
CA VAL A 404 -1.27 -23.33 -16.25
C VAL A 404 -2.52 -24.09 -15.74
N ALA A 405 -2.77 -24.06 -14.43
CA ALA A 405 -3.98 -24.66 -13.86
C ALA A 405 -5.25 -23.94 -14.35
N SER A 406 -5.22 -22.61 -14.45
CA SER A 406 -6.32 -21.82 -15.01
C SER A 406 -6.58 -22.15 -16.47
N GLY A 407 -5.54 -22.17 -17.31
CA GLY A 407 -5.64 -22.58 -18.71
C GLY A 407 -6.27 -23.96 -18.85
N SER A 408 -5.80 -24.94 -18.08
CA SER A 408 -6.32 -26.32 -18.12
C SER A 408 -7.82 -26.39 -17.81
N MET A 409 -8.30 -25.68 -16.78
CA MET A 409 -9.74 -25.66 -16.46
C MET A 409 -10.54 -24.74 -17.38
N GLY A 410 -9.93 -23.71 -17.96
CA GLY A 410 -10.49 -22.90 -19.04
C GLY A 410 -10.77 -23.75 -20.28
N LEU A 411 -9.87 -24.67 -20.64
CA LEU A 411 -10.08 -25.63 -21.73
C LEU A 411 -11.34 -26.45 -21.51
N VAL A 412 -11.46 -27.05 -20.32
CA VAL A 412 -12.62 -27.89 -19.96
C VAL A 412 -13.90 -27.05 -19.96
N ALA A 413 -13.88 -25.86 -19.37
CA ALA A 413 -15.03 -24.96 -19.34
C ALA A 413 -15.48 -24.55 -20.75
N GLY A 414 -14.54 -24.21 -21.63
CA GLY A 414 -14.83 -23.87 -23.02
C GLY A 414 -15.33 -25.07 -23.84
N ALA A 415 -14.75 -26.25 -23.63
CA ALA A 415 -15.19 -27.49 -24.29
C ALA A 415 -16.61 -27.91 -23.86
N MET A 416 -16.97 -27.64 -22.60
CA MET A 416 -18.33 -27.84 -22.09
C MET A 416 -19.31 -26.74 -22.51
N GLY A 417 -18.84 -25.68 -23.19
CA GLY A 417 -19.69 -24.57 -23.64
C GLY A 417 -20.23 -23.70 -22.51
N LEU A 418 -19.56 -23.66 -21.35
CA LEU A 418 -19.99 -22.85 -20.21
C LEU A 418 -19.90 -21.36 -20.54
N LYS A 419 -21.02 -20.64 -20.40
CA LYS A 419 -21.10 -19.21 -20.66
C LYS A 419 -21.83 -18.52 -19.52
N MET A 420 -21.31 -17.37 -19.09
CA MET A 420 -22.02 -16.49 -18.15
C MET A 420 -22.93 -15.55 -18.94
N LYS A 421 -24.19 -15.41 -18.52
CA LYS A 421 -25.17 -14.49 -19.12
C LYS A 421 -24.98 -13.07 -18.62
N SER A 422 -24.62 -12.93 -17.34
CA SER A 422 -24.37 -11.64 -16.70
C SER A 422 -23.11 -11.71 -15.86
N TYR A 423 -22.32 -10.65 -15.87
CA TYR A 423 -21.22 -10.50 -14.92
C TYR A 423 -21.79 -10.03 -13.56
N THR A 424 -22.00 -10.97 -12.65
CA THR A 424 -22.48 -10.70 -11.29
C THR A 424 -21.70 -11.54 -10.29
N GLY A 425 -21.22 -10.87 -9.24
CA GLY A 425 -20.33 -11.47 -8.25
C GLY A 425 -18.94 -11.83 -8.79
N ASN A 426 -18.01 -12.07 -7.87
CA ASN A 426 -16.65 -12.51 -8.16
C ASN A 426 -16.29 -13.74 -7.33
N GLY A 427 -15.30 -14.51 -7.78
CA GLY A 427 -14.84 -15.72 -7.10
C GLY A 427 -15.96 -16.74 -6.98
N ILE A 428 -16.28 -17.17 -5.77
CA ILE A 428 -17.37 -18.12 -5.53
C ILE A 428 -18.72 -17.55 -5.95
N PHE A 429 -18.94 -16.23 -5.80
CA PHE A 429 -20.19 -15.57 -6.17
C PHE A 429 -20.41 -15.46 -7.67
N GLY A 430 -19.38 -15.72 -8.50
CA GLY A 430 -19.52 -15.75 -9.95
C GLY A 430 -20.52 -16.80 -10.46
N PHE A 431 -20.87 -17.80 -9.65
CA PHE A 431 -21.92 -18.77 -9.99
C PHE A 431 -23.29 -18.11 -10.24
N LEU A 432 -23.54 -16.93 -9.66
CA LEU A 432 -24.77 -16.17 -9.83
C LEU A 432 -24.94 -15.62 -11.26
N GLY A 433 -23.86 -15.56 -12.05
CA GLY A 433 -23.88 -15.06 -13.42
C GLY A 433 -24.32 -16.06 -14.48
N PHE A 434 -24.62 -17.29 -14.08
CA PHE A 434 -25.12 -18.33 -14.97
C PHE A 434 -26.65 -18.36 -15.00
N GLU A 435 -27.21 -18.60 -16.18
CA GLU A 435 -28.66 -18.73 -16.36
C GLU A 435 -29.18 -20.04 -15.77
N LYS A 436 -28.42 -21.14 -15.93
CA LYS A 436 -28.76 -22.44 -15.36
C LYS A 436 -27.94 -22.69 -14.11
N LEU A 437 -28.62 -23.13 -13.04
CA LEU A 437 -27.98 -23.51 -11.78
C LEU A 437 -26.97 -24.65 -11.97
N THR A 438 -27.24 -25.57 -12.91
CA THR A 438 -26.33 -26.67 -13.27
C THR A 438 -24.99 -26.15 -13.78
N ASP A 439 -25.01 -25.12 -14.64
CA ASP A 439 -23.81 -24.57 -15.26
C ASP A 439 -22.98 -23.80 -14.22
N GLY A 440 -23.66 -23.07 -13.32
CA GLY A 440 -23.03 -22.45 -12.15
C GLY A 440 -22.39 -23.47 -11.19
N ALA A 441 -23.04 -24.62 -10.96
CA ALA A 441 -22.46 -25.68 -10.14
C ALA A 441 -21.24 -26.34 -10.80
N ILE A 442 -21.30 -26.61 -12.11
CA ILE A 442 -20.15 -27.11 -12.88
C ILE A 442 -18.99 -26.12 -12.79
N PHE A 443 -19.26 -24.83 -12.96
CA PHE A 443 -18.26 -23.78 -12.81
C PHE A 443 -17.56 -23.82 -11.44
N LEU A 444 -18.31 -23.98 -10.34
CA LEU A 444 -17.73 -24.11 -8.99
C LEU A 444 -16.85 -25.35 -8.86
N VAL A 445 -17.25 -26.48 -9.44
CA VAL A 445 -16.44 -27.71 -9.47
C VAL A 445 -15.15 -27.48 -10.25
N LEU A 446 -15.22 -26.87 -11.43
CA LEU A 446 -14.02 -26.54 -12.22
C LEU A 446 -13.11 -25.55 -11.49
N GLY A 447 -13.68 -24.56 -10.80
CA GLY A 447 -12.94 -23.63 -9.93
C GLY A 447 -12.22 -24.36 -8.80
N ALA A 448 -12.89 -25.27 -8.10
CA ALA A 448 -12.27 -26.08 -7.05
C ALA A 448 -11.13 -26.97 -7.60
N ILE A 449 -11.32 -27.58 -8.78
CA ILE A 449 -10.26 -28.37 -9.43
C ILE A 449 -9.09 -27.46 -9.84
N ALA A 450 -9.34 -26.27 -10.37
CA ALA A 450 -8.30 -25.30 -10.73
C ALA A 450 -7.46 -24.91 -9.52
N LEU A 451 -8.11 -24.67 -8.38
CA LEU A 451 -7.47 -24.37 -7.11
C LEU A 451 -6.57 -25.53 -6.66
N ILE A 452 -7.09 -26.76 -6.63
CA ILE A 452 -6.34 -27.95 -6.24
C ILE A 452 -5.14 -28.17 -7.17
N LEU A 453 -5.34 -28.10 -8.48
CA LEU A 453 -4.27 -28.25 -9.48
C LEU A 453 -3.18 -27.20 -9.28
N ALA A 454 -3.55 -25.93 -9.09
CA ALA A 454 -2.58 -24.86 -8.86
C ALA A 454 -1.82 -25.04 -7.54
N THR A 455 -2.48 -25.53 -6.49
CA THR A 455 -1.82 -25.89 -5.23
C THR A 455 -0.79 -26.99 -5.44
N VAL A 456 -1.16 -28.09 -6.11
CA VAL A 456 -0.27 -29.22 -6.40
C VAL A 456 0.92 -28.75 -7.25
N PHE A 457 0.68 -28.08 -8.37
CA PHE A 457 1.74 -27.56 -9.23
C PHE A 457 2.66 -26.62 -8.48
N THR A 458 2.11 -25.73 -7.65
CA THR A 458 2.92 -24.84 -6.81
C THR A 458 3.78 -25.63 -5.85
N CYS A 459 3.23 -26.62 -5.14
CA CYS A 459 4.00 -27.47 -4.23
C CYS A 459 5.17 -28.18 -4.91
N LEU A 460 4.99 -28.61 -6.18
CA LEU A 460 6.05 -29.26 -6.96
C LEU A 460 7.16 -28.29 -7.41
N VAL A 461 6.81 -27.07 -7.81
CA VAL A 461 7.78 -26.10 -8.34
C VAL A 461 8.36 -25.15 -7.29
N TYR A 462 7.77 -25.12 -6.10
CA TYR A 462 8.13 -24.19 -5.03
C TYR A 462 9.60 -24.35 -4.63
N SER A 463 10.31 -23.23 -4.62
CA SER A 463 11.69 -23.17 -4.14
C SER A 463 11.87 -21.95 -3.25
N GLU A 464 12.41 -22.17 -2.05
CA GLU A 464 12.72 -21.10 -1.11
C GLU A 464 13.82 -20.18 -1.69
N ARG A 465 13.71 -18.85 -1.53
CA ARG A 465 14.80 -17.97 -1.97
C ARG A 465 16.02 -18.23 -1.09
N LYS A 466 17.22 -18.24 -1.69
CA LYS A 466 18.48 -18.50 -0.97
C LYS A 466 18.69 -17.55 0.21
N ASP A 467 18.22 -16.30 0.11
CA ASP A 467 18.31 -15.30 1.18
C ASP A 467 17.32 -15.57 2.32
N GLU A 468 16.07 -15.95 2.00
CA GLU A 468 15.04 -16.38 2.96
C GLU A 468 15.47 -17.66 3.69
N TYR A 469 16.03 -18.65 2.97
CA TYR A 469 16.52 -19.91 3.54
C TYR A 469 17.77 -19.74 4.42
N LYS A 470 18.75 -18.91 4.00
CA LYS A 470 19.92 -18.60 4.83
C LYS A 470 19.52 -17.89 6.12
N THR A 471 18.59 -16.94 6.02
CA THR A 471 18.04 -16.22 7.18
C THR A 471 17.30 -17.19 8.11
N TYR A 472 16.40 -18.02 7.58
CA TYR A 472 15.74 -19.07 8.35
C TYR A 472 16.74 -20.02 9.00
N LYS A 473 17.69 -20.59 8.27
CA LYS A 473 18.69 -21.53 8.80
C LYS A 473 19.59 -20.88 9.85
N TYR A 474 19.96 -19.61 9.66
CA TYR A 474 20.69 -18.82 10.65
C TYR A 474 19.86 -18.63 11.93
N PHE A 475 18.60 -18.21 11.81
CA PHE A 475 17.68 -18.03 12.94
C PHE A 475 17.38 -19.35 13.64
N THR A 476 17.07 -20.43 12.93
CA THR A 476 16.81 -21.76 13.52
C THR A 476 18.07 -22.32 14.18
N LYS A 477 19.25 -22.16 13.59
CA LYS A 477 20.52 -22.56 14.23
C LYS A 477 20.82 -21.72 15.48
N ARG A 478 20.48 -20.43 15.46
CA ARG A 478 20.63 -19.53 16.61
C ARG A 478 19.60 -19.87 17.71
N ILE A 479 18.34 -20.10 17.36
CA ILE A 479 17.26 -20.52 18.28
C ILE A 479 17.57 -21.88 18.89
N ASN A 480 18.02 -22.87 18.11
CA ASN A 480 18.39 -24.18 18.65
C ASN A 480 19.66 -24.13 19.50
N LYS A 481 20.60 -23.22 19.18
CA LYS A 481 21.79 -22.97 20.02
C LYS A 481 21.43 -22.24 21.32
N LEU A 482 20.44 -21.33 21.28
CA LEU A 482 19.93 -20.59 22.43
C LEU A 482 19.00 -21.44 23.32
N ALA A 483 18.25 -22.39 22.74
CA ALA A 483 17.38 -23.32 23.47
C ALA A 483 18.14 -24.38 24.29
N GLY A 484 19.46 -24.52 24.08
CA GLY A 484 20.32 -25.44 24.83
C GLY A 484 20.89 -24.89 26.14
N GLU A 485 20.72 -23.60 26.45
CA GLU A 485 21.30 -22.98 27.64
C GLU A 485 20.24 -22.70 28.71
N LYS A 486 20.39 -23.33 29.89
CA LYS A 486 19.58 -23.12 31.12
C LYS A 486 19.35 -21.64 31.50
N LYS A 487 20.18 -20.72 31.00
CA LYS A 487 20.04 -19.26 31.20
C LYS A 487 18.88 -18.64 30.42
N LEU A 488 18.47 -19.20 29.28
CA LEU A 488 17.41 -18.61 28.44
C LEU A 488 16.01 -18.91 28.97
N ASN A 489 15.78 -20.07 29.59
CA ASN A 489 14.49 -20.37 30.22
C ASN A 489 14.15 -19.33 31.29
N ASN A 490 15.14 -18.89 32.06
CA ASN A 490 14.99 -17.88 33.11
C ASN A 490 14.74 -16.45 32.54
N LEU A 491 15.09 -16.22 31.26
CA LEU A 491 14.93 -14.94 30.57
C LEU A 491 13.64 -14.89 29.74
N VAL A 492 13.24 -16.01 29.14
CA VAL A 492 11.94 -16.21 28.49
C VAL A 492 10.82 -16.17 29.53
N GLU A 493 10.97 -16.84 30.66
CA GLU A 493 10.00 -16.81 31.78
C GLU A 493 9.85 -15.40 32.36
N LYS A 494 10.93 -14.60 32.39
CA LYS A 494 10.87 -13.18 32.78
C LYS A 494 10.31 -12.26 31.70
N LEU A 495 10.48 -12.58 30.41
CA LEU A 495 9.87 -11.84 29.31
C LEU A 495 8.37 -12.14 29.20
N GLU A 496 7.96 -13.38 29.46
CA GLU A 496 6.55 -13.78 29.60
C GLU A 496 5.90 -13.04 30.77
N LEU A 497 6.58 -12.88 31.91
CA LEU A 497 6.13 -12.02 33.01
C LEU A 497 5.97 -10.55 32.59
N VAL A 498 6.87 -10.00 31.77
CA VAL A 498 6.74 -8.61 31.25
C VAL A 498 5.53 -8.49 30.31
N GLU A 499 5.27 -9.51 29.50
CA GLU A 499 4.11 -9.54 28.59
C GLU A 499 2.79 -9.74 29.37
N GLU A 500 2.83 -10.52 30.45
CA GLU A 500 1.74 -10.67 31.41
C GLU A 500 1.43 -9.35 32.13
N TYR A 501 2.44 -8.64 32.64
CA TYR A 501 2.27 -7.31 33.24
C TYR A 501 1.78 -6.26 32.23
N LYS A 502 2.15 -6.38 30.94
CA LYS A 502 1.62 -5.53 29.87
C LYS A 502 0.13 -5.81 29.61
N ASN A 503 -0.31 -7.06 29.73
CA ASN A 503 -1.71 -7.45 29.64
C ASN A 503 -2.51 -7.07 30.90
N GLU A 504 -1.92 -7.11 32.09
CA GLU A 504 -2.52 -6.55 33.32
C GLU A 504 -2.67 -5.02 33.23
N ASN A 505 -1.74 -4.32 32.57
CA ASN A 505 -1.86 -2.89 32.31
C ASN A 505 -3.06 -2.54 31.42
N LYS A 506 -3.40 -3.40 30.44
CA LYS A 506 -4.65 -3.26 29.68
C LYS A 506 -5.90 -3.46 30.54
N LYS A 507 -5.85 -4.34 31.56
CA LYS A 507 -6.97 -4.51 32.51
C LYS A 507 -7.12 -3.27 33.40
N LEU A 508 -6.01 -2.68 33.84
CA LEU A 508 -6.00 -1.40 34.56
C LEU A 508 -6.53 -0.24 33.72
N GLU A 509 -6.25 -0.22 32.42
CA GLU A 509 -6.80 0.77 31.47
C GLU A 509 -8.33 0.65 31.36
N ILE A 510 -8.87 -0.56 31.43
CA ILE A 510 -10.33 -0.82 31.48
C ILE A 510 -10.95 -0.40 32.82
N GLU A 511 -10.28 -0.68 33.96
CA GLU A 511 -10.72 -0.20 35.28
C GLU A 511 -10.69 1.34 35.36
N PHE A 512 -9.72 1.97 34.71
CA PHE A 512 -9.62 3.43 34.60
C PHE A 512 -10.74 4.03 33.76
N LEU A 513 -11.10 3.42 32.62
CA LEU A 513 -12.26 3.84 31.82
C LEU A 513 -13.57 3.74 32.62
N LYS A 514 -13.71 2.71 33.48
CA LYS A 514 -14.84 2.61 34.42
C LYS A 514 -14.84 3.76 35.42
N LEU A 515 -13.69 4.07 36.02
CA LEU A 515 -13.54 5.19 36.96
C LEU A 515 -13.88 6.54 36.31
N GLN A 516 -13.44 6.78 35.08
CA GLN A 516 -13.75 8.00 34.32
C GLN A 516 -15.25 8.10 34.00
N SER A 517 -15.90 6.97 33.67
CA SER A 517 -17.35 6.93 33.47
C SER A 517 -18.14 7.24 34.75
N LEU A 518 -17.65 6.77 35.91
CA LEU A 518 -18.24 7.02 37.23
C LEU A 518 -18.05 8.48 37.64
N LYS A 519 -16.85 9.05 37.49
CA LYS A 519 -16.59 10.48 37.72
C LYS A 519 -17.51 11.34 36.85
N ASN A 520 -17.63 11.04 35.55
CA ASN A 520 -18.53 11.77 34.64
C ASN A 520 -20.02 11.67 35.05
N LYS A 521 -20.46 10.52 35.56
CA LYS A 521 -21.82 10.38 36.13
C LYS A 521 -22.01 11.27 37.36
N VAL A 522 -21.04 11.30 38.28
CA VAL A 522 -21.09 12.14 39.47
C VAL A 522 -21.10 13.63 39.08
N THR A 523 -20.28 14.06 38.12
CA THR A 523 -20.26 15.44 37.62
C THR A 523 -21.59 15.84 36.97
N LYS A 524 -22.24 14.93 36.23
CA LYS A 524 -23.59 15.12 35.66
C LYS A 524 -24.70 15.17 36.72
N LEU A 525 -24.54 14.48 37.84
CA LEU A 525 -25.50 14.50 38.96
C LEU A 525 -25.35 15.79 39.78
N LYS A 526 -24.12 16.25 40.01
CA LYS A 526 -23.82 17.54 40.65
C LYS A 526 -24.36 18.73 39.84
N THR A 527 -24.18 18.72 38.52
CA THR A 527 -24.72 19.77 37.62
C THR A 527 -26.25 19.78 37.53
N ARG A 528 -26.93 18.70 37.95
CA ARG A 528 -28.40 18.62 38.02
C ARG A 528 -28.95 18.89 39.44
N ASN A 529 -28.15 19.42 40.37
CA ASN A 529 -28.52 19.72 41.76
C ASN A 529 -29.17 18.54 42.52
N LYS A 530 -28.78 17.29 42.22
CA LYS A 530 -29.17 16.12 43.02
C LYS A 530 -28.09 15.81 44.06
N SER A 531 -28.50 15.41 45.27
CA SER A 531 -27.57 14.92 46.30
C SER A 531 -26.80 13.72 45.76
N VAL A 532 -25.47 13.80 45.80
CA VAL A 532 -24.60 12.68 45.43
C VAL A 532 -24.63 11.66 46.55
N ASP A 533 -24.85 10.39 46.20
CA ASP A 533 -24.90 9.29 47.16
C ASP A 533 -23.51 9.05 47.76
N ASN A 534 -23.42 8.97 49.09
CA ASN A 534 -22.12 8.84 49.81
C ASN A 534 -21.38 7.55 49.41
N ASP A 535 -22.12 6.50 49.09
CA ASP A 535 -21.59 5.19 48.67
C ASP A 535 -20.80 5.31 47.35
N LEU A 536 -21.27 6.11 46.39
CA LEU A 536 -20.62 6.37 45.10
C LEU A 536 -19.30 7.13 45.24
N THR A 537 -19.23 8.11 46.15
CA THR A 537 -17.99 8.82 46.47
C THR A 537 -16.96 7.93 47.17
N THR A 538 -17.42 7.02 48.03
CA THR A 538 -16.57 6.06 48.73
C THR A 538 -15.98 5.05 47.75
N GLN A 539 -16.79 4.52 46.82
CA GLN A 539 -16.34 3.63 45.76
C GLN A 539 -15.29 4.26 44.83
N ILE A 540 -15.40 5.55 44.52
CA ILE A 540 -14.39 6.28 43.73
C ILE A 540 -13.07 6.36 44.51
N SER A 541 -13.13 6.76 45.79
CA SER A 541 -11.95 6.88 46.65
C SER A 541 -11.23 5.53 46.83
N ASP A 542 -11.98 4.44 47.02
CA ASP A 542 -11.40 3.11 47.19
C ASP A 542 -10.75 2.61 45.89
N LEU A 543 -11.38 2.84 44.74
CA LEU A 543 -10.79 2.51 43.44
C LEU A 543 -9.54 3.33 43.14
N GLU A 544 -9.52 4.63 43.47
CA GLU A 544 -8.33 5.49 43.33
C GLU A 544 -7.16 4.97 44.17
N LYS A 545 -7.43 4.56 45.41
CA LYS A 545 -6.41 4.00 46.31
C LYS A 545 -5.85 2.68 45.78
N ILE A 546 -6.72 1.77 45.34
CA ILE A 546 -6.32 0.47 44.78
C ILE A 546 -5.47 0.64 43.51
N ILE A 547 -5.85 1.55 42.61
CA ILE A 547 -5.09 1.84 41.39
C ILE A 547 -3.72 2.42 41.73
N THR A 548 -3.66 3.35 42.69
CA THR A 548 -2.42 4.02 43.09
C THR A 548 -1.41 3.06 43.73
N ASP A 549 -1.87 2.18 44.62
CA ASP A 549 -1.01 1.18 45.29
C ASP A 549 -0.49 0.12 44.31
N LYS A 550 -1.34 -0.32 43.35
CA LYS A 550 -0.92 -1.25 42.29
C LYS A 550 0.14 -0.63 41.38
N ILE A 551 -0.05 0.61 40.91
CA ILE A 551 0.92 1.31 40.05
C ILE A 551 2.28 1.47 40.76
N LYS A 552 2.27 1.85 42.04
CA LYS A 552 3.50 2.00 42.83
C LYS A 552 4.26 0.68 42.97
N THR A 553 3.54 -0.42 43.13
CA THR A 553 4.11 -1.77 43.20
C THR A 553 4.72 -2.20 41.87
N TYR A 554 4.01 -1.99 40.76
CA TYR A 554 4.49 -2.33 39.41
C TYR A 554 5.72 -1.52 38.99
N ASN A 555 5.73 -0.20 39.26
CA ASN A 555 6.89 0.64 38.95
C ASN A 555 8.16 0.17 39.66
N LYS A 556 8.03 -0.24 40.94
CA LYS A 556 9.15 -0.77 41.72
C LYS A 556 9.66 -2.11 41.16
N GLN A 557 8.77 -2.99 40.70
CA GLN A 557 9.15 -4.26 40.08
C GLN A 557 9.80 -4.08 38.70
N LEU A 558 9.27 -3.18 37.87
CA LEU A 558 9.83 -2.82 36.56
C LEU A 558 11.23 -2.22 36.68
N GLU A 559 11.48 -1.39 37.70
CA GLU A 559 12.79 -0.80 37.95
C GLU A 559 13.84 -1.86 38.33
N VAL A 560 13.46 -2.84 39.15
CA VAL A 560 14.33 -3.99 39.51
C VAL A 560 14.65 -4.85 38.29
N ILE A 561 13.65 -5.16 37.45
CA ILE A 561 13.82 -5.95 36.22
C ILE A 561 14.72 -5.20 35.23
N THR A 562 14.50 -3.90 35.08
CA THR A 562 15.28 -3.04 34.18
C THR A 562 16.74 -2.99 34.59
N ASN A 563 17.03 -2.80 35.88
CA ASN A 563 18.39 -2.75 36.42
C ASN A 563 19.12 -4.09 36.31
N TYR A 564 18.41 -5.21 36.44
CA TYR A 564 19.02 -6.53 36.26
C TYR A 564 19.39 -6.79 34.79
N ILE A 565 18.50 -6.43 33.86
CA ILE A 565 18.70 -6.62 32.41
C ILE A 565 19.84 -5.73 31.89
N SER A 566 19.93 -4.47 32.35
CA SER A 566 21.01 -3.57 31.95
C SER A 566 22.38 -4.08 32.41
N VAL A 567 22.49 -4.62 33.63
CA VAL A 567 23.72 -5.22 34.16
C VAL A 567 24.14 -6.48 33.38
N GLU A 568 23.18 -7.32 32.96
CA GLU A 568 23.48 -8.53 32.19
C GLU A 568 23.86 -8.20 30.73
N ILE A 569 23.28 -7.14 30.14
CA ILE A 569 23.66 -6.61 28.81
C ILE A 569 25.06 -6.00 28.81
N GLU A 570 25.49 -5.36 29.91
CA GLU A 570 26.85 -4.81 30.03
C GLU A 570 27.93 -5.91 30.11
N LYS A 571 27.63 -7.06 30.73
CA LYS A 571 28.57 -8.19 30.85
C LYS A 571 28.88 -8.89 29.52
N ASP A 572 27.95 -8.91 28.57
CA ASP A 572 28.10 -9.59 27.26
C ASP A 572 28.42 -8.63 26.09
N SER A 573 29.01 -7.47 26.39
CA SER A 573 29.22 -6.35 25.45
C SER A 573 30.06 -6.67 24.20
N GLU A 574 30.83 -7.77 24.16
CA GLU A 574 31.53 -8.21 22.95
C GLU A 574 30.65 -9.03 21.97
N VAL A 575 29.55 -9.63 22.43
CA VAL A 575 28.73 -10.56 21.62
C VAL A 575 27.50 -9.89 21.00
N ILE A 576 27.07 -8.73 21.54
CA ILE A 576 25.82 -8.04 21.15
C ILE A 576 26.09 -6.67 20.49
N GLY A 577 27.05 -6.61 19.55
CA GLY A 577 27.20 -5.45 18.66
C GLY A 577 25.90 -5.07 17.94
N ASN A 578 25.79 -3.85 17.41
CA ASN A 578 24.72 -3.22 16.58
C ASN A 578 23.23 -3.40 16.99
N LYS A 579 22.88 -4.23 17.98
CA LYS A 579 21.53 -4.39 18.53
C LYS A 579 21.39 -3.90 19.97
N LYS A 580 22.51 -3.58 20.64
CA LYS A 580 22.53 -2.88 21.94
C LYS A 580 21.66 -1.62 21.89
N ASP A 581 21.88 -0.77 20.88
CA ASP A 581 21.15 0.49 20.71
C ASP A 581 19.67 0.27 20.41
N TYR A 582 19.30 -0.80 19.71
CA TYR A 582 17.89 -1.11 19.41
C TYR A 582 17.13 -1.58 20.65
N ILE A 583 17.72 -2.49 21.43
CA ILE A 583 17.11 -3.02 22.66
C ILE A 583 17.07 -1.94 23.74
N GLN A 584 18.14 -1.16 23.87
CA GLN A 584 18.19 -0.03 24.78
C GLN A 584 17.17 1.05 24.39
N LYS A 585 16.96 1.30 23.09
CA LYS A 585 15.92 2.21 22.58
C LYS A 585 14.50 1.70 22.82
N GLU A 586 14.23 0.41 22.58
CA GLU A 586 12.91 -0.19 22.88
C GLU A 586 12.60 -0.17 24.37
N MET A 587 13.58 -0.46 25.24
CA MET A 587 13.40 -0.38 26.70
C MET A 587 13.22 1.06 27.19
N THR A 588 14.00 2.01 26.66
CA THR A 588 13.84 3.43 27.01
C THR A 588 12.49 3.95 26.53
N ASN A 589 12.02 3.52 25.35
CA ASN A 589 10.69 3.83 24.84
C ASN A 589 9.59 3.22 25.73
N ALA A 590 9.72 1.98 26.17
CA ALA A 590 8.77 1.34 27.09
C ALA A 590 8.70 2.08 28.44
N ILE A 591 9.84 2.41 29.04
CA ILE A 591 9.93 3.15 30.31
C ILE A 591 9.41 4.59 30.16
N SER A 592 9.72 5.26 29.06
CA SER A 592 9.21 6.61 28.78
C SER A 592 7.71 6.62 28.50
N SER A 593 7.17 5.59 27.84
CA SER A 593 5.72 5.44 27.64
C SER A 593 4.98 5.22 28.96
N LEU A 594 5.58 4.46 29.89
CA LEU A 594 5.05 4.24 31.24
C LEU A 594 5.13 5.52 32.10
N LYS A 595 6.23 6.28 32.01
CA LYS A 595 6.38 7.57 32.71
C LYS A 595 5.51 8.69 32.14
N ASN A 596 5.35 8.77 30.82
CA ASN A 596 4.49 9.78 30.18
C ASN A 596 3.00 9.50 30.44
N ASN A 597 2.59 8.23 30.40
CA ASN A 597 1.24 7.86 30.82
C ASN A 597 1.02 8.18 32.31
N TYR A 598 2.05 8.16 33.16
CA TYR A 598 1.94 8.61 34.55
C TYR A 598 1.86 10.15 34.70
N SER A 599 2.67 10.92 33.96
CA SER A 599 2.71 12.39 34.09
C SER A 599 1.49 13.09 33.50
N THR A 600 0.99 12.62 32.35
CA THR A 600 -0.28 13.11 31.78
C THR A 600 -1.52 12.75 32.61
N PHE A 601 -1.40 11.81 33.56
CA PHE A 601 -2.53 11.32 34.36
C PHE A 601 -2.79 12.10 35.67
N PHE A 602 -1.83 12.89 36.18
CA PHE A 602 -2.02 13.75 37.37
C PHE A 602 -1.96 15.26 37.07
N GLU A 603 -1.48 15.67 35.89
CA GLU A 603 -1.47 17.10 35.49
C GLU A 603 -2.84 17.62 35.01
N ALA A 604 -3.87 16.76 34.93
CA ALA A 604 -5.24 17.16 34.60
C ALA A 604 -6.05 17.67 35.82
N GLU A 605 -5.38 17.99 36.93
CA GLU A 605 -5.95 18.58 38.14
C GLU A 605 -5.41 19.99 38.43
N VAL A 606 -5.05 20.78 37.42
CA VAL A 606 -4.80 22.23 37.59
C VAL A 606 -5.20 23.03 36.34
N VAL A 607 -6.46 22.94 35.89
CA VAL A 607 -7.11 24.07 35.21
C VAL A 607 -8.61 24.02 35.57
N VAL A 608 -9.06 25.11 36.19
CA VAL A 608 -10.43 25.41 36.67
C VAL A 608 -11.50 25.18 35.60
#